data_AF-A0A0A8EDW4-F1
#
_entry.id   AF-A0A0A8EDW4-F1
#
_cell.length_a   1.000
_cell.length_b   1.000
_cell.length_c   1.000
_cell.angle_alpha   90.00
_cell.angle_beta   90.00
_cell.angle_gamma   90.00
#
_symmetry.space_group_name_H-M   'P 1'
#
loop_
_entity.id
_entity.type
_entity.pdbx_description
1 polymer ?
#
loop_
_entity_poly.entity_id
_entity_poly.type
_entity_poly.pdbx_seq_one_letter_code
_entity_poly.pdbx_strand_id
1 'polypeptide(L)' 'MTDLHIRAGGPADLDAVLAFWKVAAEGSSISDDGDGVARLVARDPEALLLAERGGELVGTVIAGFDGWKPRRR' A
#
# COMPACT_ATOMS: atom_id res chain seq x y z
N MET A 1 15.54 12.00 -15.85
CA MET A 1 15.35 10.69 -15.21
C MET A 1 14.43 10.90 -14.04
N THR A 2 13.21 10.39 -14.12
CA THR A 2 12.26 10.51 -13.02
C THR A 2 12.64 9.50 -11.94
N ASP A 3 13.07 10.02 -10.79
CA ASP A 3 13.52 9.21 -9.66
C ASP A 3 12.35 8.47 -9.01
N LEU A 4 12.64 7.31 -8.41
CA LEU A 4 11.66 6.51 -7.70
C LEU A 4 11.63 6.97 -6.24
N HIS A 5 10.46 7.43 -5.79
CA HIS A 5 10.26 7.90 -4.42
C HIS A 5 9.35 6.95 -3.68
N ILE A 6 9.80 6.45 -2.53
CA ILE A 6 9.01 5.56 -1.66
C ILE A 6 8.65 6.32 -0.40
N ARG A 7 7.36 6.35 -0.06
CA ARG A 7 6.87 7.01 1.16
C ARG A 7 5.74 6.22 1.82
N ALA A 8 5.51 6.47 3.10
CA ALA A 8 4.31 6.03 3.78
C ALA A 8 3.07 6.73 3.19
N GLY A 9 2.00 5.96 3.02
CA GLY A 9 0.71 6.43 2.54
C GLY A 9 -0.16 6.97 3.68
N GLY A 10 -0.92 8.01 3.39
CA GLY A 10 -1.91 8.57 4.31
C GLY A 10 -3.35 8.34 3.85
N PRO A 11 -4.34 8.74 4.66
CA PRO A 11 -5.76 8.64 4.30
C PRO A 11 -6.11 9.36 2.99
N ALA A 12 -5.40 10.44 2.66
CA ALA A 12 -5.60 11.19 1.42
C ALA A 12 -5.15 10.43 0.15
N ASP A 13 -4.29 9.42 0.31
CA ASP A 13 -3.78 8.62 -0.81
C ASP A 13 -4.67 7.42 -1.14
N LEU A 14 -5.65 7.10 -0.29
CA LEU A 14 -6.49 5.92 -0.45
C LEU A 14 -7.23 5.91 -1.79
N ASP A 15 -7.76 7.06 -2.23
CA ASP A 15 -8.49 7.15 -3.49
C ASP A 15 -7.57 6.81 -4.68
N ALA A 16 -6.32 7.29 -4.65
CA ALA A 16 -5.33 7.00 -5.67
C ALA A 16 -4.91 5.52 -5.66
N VAL A 17 -4.73 4.94 -4.47
CA VAL A 17 -4.41 3.52 -4.27
C VAL A 17 -5.54 2.63 -4.79
N LEU A 18 -6.79 2.93 -4.43
CA LEU A 18 -7.96 2.17 -4.88
C LEU A 18 -8.17 2.27 -6.39
N ALA A 19 -7.92 3.44 -6.98
CA ALA A 19 -7.96 3.62 -8.43
C ALA A 19 -6.85 2.80 -9.12
N PHE A 20 -5.62 2.84 -8.59
CA PHE A 20 -4.49 2.05 -9.09
C PHE A 20 -4.78 0.55 -9.01
N TRP A 21 -5.32 0.08 -7.90
CA TRP A 21 -5.72 -1.31 -7.72
C TRP A 21 -6.80 -1.76 -8.68
N LYS A 22 -7.81 -0.93 -8.95
CA LYS A 22 -8.83 -1.27 -9.96
C LYS A 22 -8.22 -1.54 -11.34
N VAL A 23 -7.21 -0.76 -11.72
CA VAL A 23 -6.48 -0.95 -12.99
C VAL A 23 -5.58 -2.19 -12.92
N ALA A 24 -4.88 -2.41 -11.81
CA ALA A 24 -3.96 -3.53 -11.63
C ALA A 24 -4.67 -4.89 -11.41
N ALA A 25 -5.90 -4.88 -10.88
CA ALA A 25 -6.69 -6.07 -10.54
C ALA A 25 -7.31 -6.78 -11.75
N GLU A 26 -7.22 -6.23 -12.96
CA GLU A 26 -7.65 -6.92 -14.19
C GLU A 26 -6.93 -8.27 -14.43
N GLY A 27 -5.91 -8.62 -13.63
CA GLY A 27 -5.25 -9.94 -13.64
C GLY A 27 -4.93 -10.58 -12.29
N SER A 28 -5.32 -10.00 -11.13
CA SER A 28 -4.98 -10.56 -9.82
C SER A 28 -6.06 -10.30 -8.77
N SER A 29 -6.42 -11.33 -8.01
CA SER A 29 -7.41 -11.23 -6.93
C SER A 29 -6.80 -10.40 -5.79
N ILE A 30 -7.27 -9.17 -5.63
CA ILE A 30 -6.94 -8.34 -4.47
C ILE A 30 -7.88 -8.78 -3.35
N SER A 31 -7.34 -9.48 -2.36
CA SER A 31 -8.09 -9.96 -1.19
C SER A 31 -8.35 -8.87 -0.15
N ASP A 32 -7.69 -7.71 -0.26
CA ASP A 32 -7.85 -6.60 0.67
C ASP A 32 -8.97 -5.65 0.21
N ASP A 33 -10.05 -5.59 1.00
CA ASP A 33 -11.13 -4.63 0.79
C ASP A 33 -10.68 -3.21 1.20
N GLY A 34 -11.09 -2.20 0.42
CA GLY A 34 -10.70 -0.80 0.66
C GLY A 34 -11.00 -0.26 2.06
N ASP A 35 -12.08 -0.74 2.69
CA ASP A 35 -12.42 -0.41 4.08
C ASP A 35 -11.41 -0.97 5.10
N GLY A 36 -10.83 -2.13 4.81
CA GLY A 36 -9.77 -2.73 5.61
C GLY A 36 -8.49 -1.90 5.55
N VAL A 37 -8.13 -1.46 4.35
CA VAL A 37 -6.97 -0.59 4.11
C VAL A 37 -7.16 0.77 4.78
N ALA A 38 -8.35 1.37 4.68
CA ALA A 38 -8.65 2.64 5.33
C ALA A 38 -8.45 2.56 6.84
N ARG A 39 -8.93 1.48 7.47
CA ARG A 39 -8.73 1.23 8.90
C ARG A 39 -7.27 0.95 9.25
N LEU A 40 -6.55 0.23 8.41
CA LEU A 40 -5.13 -0.04 8.60
C LEU A 40 -4.33 1.26 8.56
N VAL A 41 -4.49 2.08 7.53
CA VAL A 41 -3.78 3.36 7.36
C VAL A 41 -4.14 4.34 8.47
N ALA A 42 -5.41 4.37 8.92
CA ALA A 42 -5.81 5.18 10.05
C ALA A 42 -5.18 4.73 11.38
N ARG A 43 -4.92 3.43 11.55
CA ARG A 43 -4.27 2.87 12.74
C ARG A 43 -2.74 3.00 12.68
N ASP A 44 -2.18 2.77 11.50
CA ASP A 44 -0.76 2.62 11.24
C ASP A 44 -0.45 3.08 9.81
N PRO A 45 -0.15 4.37 9.60
CA PRO A 45 0.18 4.92 8.29
C PRO A 45 1.45 4.31 7.68
N GLU A 46 2.37 3.82 8.52
CA GLU A 46 3.63 3.20 8.06
C GLU A 46 3.40 1.80 7.47
N ALA A 47 2.22 1.22 7.69
CA ALA A 47 1.82 -0.07 7.13
C ALA A 47 1.46 -0.01 5.64
N LEU A 48 1.28 1.18 5.05
CA LEU A 48 1.06 1.33 3.61
C LEU A 48 2.24 2.09 3.00
N LEU A 49 2.94 1.46 2.06
CA LEU A 49 4.02 2.07 1.30
C LEU A 49 3.58 2.34 -0.13
N LEU A 50 3.83 3.56 -0.58
CA LEU A 50 3.55 4.04 -1.93
C LEU A 50 4.86 4.24 -2.67
N ALA A 51 4.93 3.72 -3.88
CA ALA A 51 6.03 3.95 -4.81
C ALA A 51 5.55 4.91 -5.89
N GLU A 52 6.15 6.09 -5.95
CA GLU A 52 5.84 7.14 -6.90
C GLU A 52 7.01 7.37 -7.84
N ARG A 53 6.73 7.58 -9.12
CA ARG A 53 7.74 7.97 -10.11
C ARG A 53 7.25 9.22 -10.83
N GLY A 54 7.74 10.37 -10.41
CA GLY A 54 7.39 11.67 -11.04
C GLY A 54 5.99 12.15 -10.73
N GLY A 55 5.49 11.83 -9.54
CA GLY A 55 4.13 12.14 -9.11
C GLY A 55 3.09 11.12 -9.57
N GLU A 56 3.47 10.11 -10.34
CA GLU A 56 2.58 8.99 -10.68
C GLU A 56 2.82 7.81 -9.74
N LEU A 57 1.73 7.23 -9.22
CA LEU A 57 1.77 6.04 -8.40
C LEU A 57 2.07 4.83 -9.30
N VAL A 58 3.22 4.20 -9.09
CA VAL A 58 3.70 3.05 -9.89
C VAL A 58 3.63 1.73 -9.11
N GLY A 59 3.37 1.79 -7.81
CA GLY A 59 3.21 0.59 -6.99
C GLY A 59 2.80 0.90 -5.55
N THR A 60 2.24 -0.10 -4.89
CA THR A 60 1.78 -0.02 -3.50
C THR A 60 2.08 -1.34 -2.80
N VAL A 61 2.51 -1.30 -1.55
CA VAL A 61 2.68 -2.49 -0.71
C VAL A 61 2.03 -2.23 0.64
N ILE A 62 1.21 -3.17 1.09
CA ILE A 62 0.71 -3.20 2.46
C ILE A 62 1.61 -4.13 3.28
N ALA A 63 2.24 -3.59 4.31
CA ALA A 63 3.00 -4.32 5.29
C ALA A 63 2.10 -4.68 6.48
N GLY A 64 1.66 -5.94 6.55
CA GLY A 64 1.06 -6.50 7.75
C GLY A 64 2.13 -7.17 8.62
N PHE A 65 2.39 -6.66 9.82
CA PHE A 65 3.17 -7.40 10.81
C PHE A 65 2.22 -8.29 11.64
N ASP A 66 2.33 -9.61 11.46
CA ASP A 66 1.51 -10.63 12.14
C ASP A 66 2.01 -10.99 13.55
N GLY A 67 3.00 -10.25 14.07
CA GLY A 67 3.61 -10.56 15.37
C GLY A 67 4.64 -11.70 15.30
N TRP A 68 4.99 -12.20 14.10
CA TRP A 68 5.94 -13.29 13.96
C TRP A 68 7.30 -12.91 14.55
N LYS A 69 7.65 -13.55 15.67
CA LYS A 69 9.04 -13.59 16.15
C LYS A 69 9.70 -14.85 15.61
N PRO A 70 10.79 -14.74 14.82
CA PRO A 70 11.55 -15.93 14.44
C PRO A 70 12.03 -16.60 15.72
N ARG A 71 11.65 -17.88 15.90
CA ARG A 71 12.27 -18.72 16.93
C ARG A 71 13.74 -18.82 16.56
N ARG A 72 14.61 -18.21 17.38
CA ARG A 72 16.03 -18.54 17.35
C ARG A 72 16.15 -20.00 17.80
N ARG A 73 16.57 -20.88 16.90
CA ARG A 73 17.21 -22.15 17.23
C ARG A 73 18.69 -22.01 16.90
#